data_AF-A0A535YA01-F1
#
_entry.id   AF-A0A535YA01-F1
#
_cell.length_a   1.000
_cell.length_b   1.000
_cell.length_c   1.000
_cell.angle_alpha   90.00
_cell.angle_beta   90.00
_cell.angle_gamma   90.00
#
_symmetry.space_group_name_H-M   'P 1'
#
loop_
_entity.id
_entity.type
_entity.pdbx_description
1 polymer ?
#
loop_
_entity_poly.entity_id
_entity_poly.type
_entity_poly.pdbx_seq_one_letter_code
_entity_poly.pdbx_strand_id
1 'polypeptide(L)'
;MASVSPATVAPAAKPQPAAAASPSSAVAAAPSPLAAASPSAKPQASPAAVGKPMYQQDPQHTGRSPYAGPRQATVLRRFDTSLPENMPSDAAIPRDDFQSSSAIGPDGTIYVANFPGVLFALRDSPTARDRLDLAWRFHPPNASSFHATPALSSDGGTVYLGFASGGFNAPGKATLYALKAPASGTNAQVAWSADLGDARVMASPTVGPDGTIYVANSAGVLYAVSPDGQVRWTAQSGPTIKSAPALGADGTLHHATS
;
A
#
# COMPACT_ATOMS: atom_id res chain seq x y z
N MET A 1 -21.49 -55.21 -40.40
CA MET A 1 -21.74 -53.81 -40.00
C MET A 1 -23.15 -53.74 -39.43
N ALA A 2 -23.28 -53.68 -38.11
CA ALA A 2 -24.57 -53.58 -37.42
C ALA A 2 -24.62 -52.20 -36.74
N SER A 3 -25.53 -51.34 -37.19
CA SER A 3 -25.77 -50.01 -36.64
C SER A 3 -27.07 -50.06 -35.84
N VAL A 4 -26.99 -49.79 -34.54
CA VAL A 4 -28.13 -49.70 -33.63
C VAL A 4 -28.35 -48.22 -33.32
N SER A 5 -29.51 -47.69 -33.71
CA SER A 5 -29.94 -46.32 -33.37
C SER A 5 -30.62 -46.28 -32.00
N PRO A 6 -30.42 -45.21 -31.19
CA PRO A 6 -30.95 -45.13 -29.83
C PRO A 6 -32.39 -44.60 -29.75
N ALA A 7 -33.10 -45.04 -28.71
CA ALA A 7 -34.47 -44.65 -28.37
C ALA A 7 -34.56 -43.24 -27.76
N THR A 8 -35.61 -42.51 -28.15
CA THR A 8 -35.95 -41.15 -27.72
C THR A 8 -36.62 -41.15 -26.34
N VAL A 9 -36.14 -40.31 -25.41
CA VAL A 9 -36.76 -40.07 -24.09
C VAL A 9 -37.34 -38.65 -24.07
N ALA A 10 -38.62 -38.54 -23.70
CA ALA A 10 -39.37 -37.29 -23.58
C ALA A 10 -39.10 -36.58 -22.23
N PRO A 11 -39.20 -35.23 -22.14
CA PRO A 11 -38.85 -34.48 -20.94
C PRO A 11 -39.98 -34.44 -19.89
N ALA A 12 -39.58 -34.52 -18.61
CA ALA A 12 -40.47 -34.35 -17.46
C ALA A 12 -40.79 -32.86 -17.17
N ALA A 13 -42.05 -32.59 -16.85
CA ALA A 13 -42.62 -31.26 -16.63
C ALA A 13 -42.24 -30.64 -15.27
N LYS A 14 -42.01 -29.32 -15.25
CA LYS A 14 -41.83 -28.49 -14.05
C LYS A 14 -43.18 -28.18 -13.37
N PRO A 15 -43.28 -28.20 -12.03
CA PRO A 15 -44.46 -27.69 -11.33
C PRO A 15 -44.44 -26.15 -11.22
N GLN A 16 -45.61 -25.54 -11.44
CA GLN A 16 -45.93 -24.12 -11.46
C GLN A 16 -46.41 -23.64 -10.05
N PRO A 17 -46.16 -22.37 -9.64
CA PRO A 17 -46.47 -21.90 -8.30
C PRO A 17 -47.95 -21.58 -8.07
N ALA A 18 -48.44 -21.85 -6.86
CA ALA A 18 -49.80 -21.56 -6.40
C ALA A 18 -49.99 -20.07 -6.07
N ALA A 19 -51.18 -19.56 -6.42
CA ALA A 19 -51.59 -18.17 -6.37
C ALA A 19 -51.95 -17.67 -4.96
N ALA A 20 -51.83 -16.34 -4.83
CA ALA A 20 -52.05 -15.54 -3.64
C ALA A 20 -53.49 -15.53 -3.12
N ALA A 21 -53.63 -15.43 -1.79
CA ALA A 21 -54.85 -15.02 -1.10
C ALA A 21 -54.57 -13.71 -0.34
N SER A 22 -55.38 -12.68 -0.62
CA SER A 22 -55.36 -11.37 0.03
C SER A 22 -56.01 -11.40 1.41
N PRO A 23 -55.50 -10.66 2.42
CA PRO A 23 -56.26 -10.34 3.63
C PRO A 23 -56.91 -8.95 3.58
N SER A 24 -58.13 -8.88 4.11
CA SER A 24 -59.00 -7.72 4.29
C SER A 24 -58.48 -6.74 5.36
N SER A 25 -58.65 -5.44 5.11
CA SER A 25 -58.66 -4.33 6.10
C SER A 25 -59.94 -4.45 6.99
N ALA A 26 -60.11 -3.90 8.21
CA ALA A 26 -59.45 -2.90 9.06
C ALA A 26 -59.65 -3.35 10.55
N VAL A 27 -59.00 -2.78 11.59
CA VAL A 27 -59.39 -1.56 12.32
C VAL A 27 -58.21 -1.08 13.18
N ALA A 28 -58.06 0.24 13.24
CA ALA A 28 -57.01 1.00 13.91
C ALA A 28 -57.04 0.95 15.45
N ALA A 29 -55.86 0.92 16.07
CA ALA A 29 -55.63 1.30 17.46
C ALA A 29 -54.66 2.49 17.50
N ALA A 30 -55.02 3.54 18.24
CA ALA A 30 -54.28 4.79 18.37
C ALA A 30 -52.95 4.62 19.15
N PRO A 31 -51.93 5.47 18.91
CA PRO A 31 -50.63 5.37 19.56
C PRO A 31 -50.63 5.95 20.98
N SER A 32 -49.93 5.28 21.90
CA SER A 32 -49.59 5.81 23.23
C SER A 32 -48.65 7.03 23.14
N PRO A 33 -48.78 8.03 24.03
CA PRO A 33 -48.00 9.27 23.94
C PRO A 33 -46.51 9.07 24.29
N LEU A 34 -45.67 9.79 23.55
CA LEU A 34 -44.22 9.87 23.66
C LEU A 34 -43.74 10.09 25.10
N ALA A 35 -42.92 9.19 25.62
CA ALA A 35 -41.96 9.53 26.65
C ALA A 35 -40.79 10.27 25.99
N ALA A 36 -40.51 11.49 26.44
CA ALA A 36 -39.43 12.33 25.96
C ALA A 36 -38.09 11.60 26.11
N ALA A 37 -37.43 11.29 24.99
CA ALA A 37 -36.06 10.81 25.00
C ALA A 37 -35.14 11.96 25.42
N SER A 38 -34.40 11.75 26.51
CA SER A 38 -33.22 12.54 26.87
C SER A 38 -32.32 12.72 25.64
N PRO A 39 -31.63 13.87 25.46
CA PRO A 39 -30.80 14.10 24.29
C PRO A 39 -29.76 12.98 24.21
N SER A 40 -29.87 12.17 23.15
CA SER A 40 -28.94 11.10 22.83
C SER A 40 -27.53 11.64 22.94
N ALA A 41 -26.73 11.04 23.82
CA ALA A 41 -25.29 11.21 23.82
C ALA A 41 -24.82 11.01 22.36
N LYS A 42 -24.06 11.98 21.84
CA LYS A 42 -23.34 11.81 20.56
C LYS A 42 -22.70 10.43 20.57
N PRO A 43 -22.72 9.67 19.46
CA PRO A 43 -21.94 8.45 19.37
C PRO A 43 -20.51 8.79 19.78
N GLN A 44 -20.09 8.31 20.95
CA GLN A 44 -18.70 8.36 21.34
C GLN A 44 -17.98 7.55 20.28
N ALA A 45 -17.13 8.23 19.51
CA ALA A 45 -16.21 7.57 18.61
C ALA A 45 -15.52 6.46 19.41
N SER A 46 -15.62 5.22 18.93
CA SER A 46 -14.76 4.15 19.43
C SER A 46 -13.32 4.66 19.41
N PRO A 47 -12.52 4.39 20.46
CA PRO A 47 -11.13 4.81 20.47
C PRO A 47 -10.48 4.27 19.20
N ALA A 48 -9.92 5.19 18.39
CA ALA A 48 -9.25 4.85 17.15
C ALA A 48 -8.25 3.74 17.44
N ALA A 49 -8.39 2.62 16.73
CA ALA A 49 -7.41 1.54 16.81
C ALA A 49 -6.04 2.13 16.45
N VAL A 50 -5.11 1.96 17.38
CA VAL A 50 -3.73 2.45 17.28
C VAL A 50 -3.11 1.97 15.96
N GLY A 51 -2.48 2.94 15.27
CA GLY A 51 -1.63 2.89 14.07
C GLY A 51 -1.57 1.61 13.24
N LYS A 52 -1.94 1.72 11.96
CA LYS A 52 -1.52 0.77 10.92
C LYS A 52 -0.72 1.55 9.85
N PRO A 53 0.25 1.04 9.08
CA PRO A 53 1.18 1.96 8.40
C PRO A 53 1.54 1.51 6.99
N MET A 54 0.86 2.11 6.04
CA MET A 54 1.22 2.19 4.61
C MET A 54 0.38 3.32 3.98
N TYR A 55 0.21 3.38 2.65
CA TYR A 55 -0.67 4.37 2.02
C TYR A 55 -2.04 4.40 2.70
N GLN A 56 -2.28 5.43 3.50
CA GLN A 56 -3.46 5.60 4.34
C GLN A 56 -3.75 4.43 5.30
N GLN A 57 -2.70 3.73 5.74
CA GLN A 57 -2.77 2.68 6.76
C GLN A 57 -3.54 1.42 6.32
N ASP A 58 -3.66 1.21 5.00
CA ASP A 58 -4.59 0.25 4.41
C ASP A 58 -3.95 -0.68 3.37
N PRO A 59 -3.72 -1.97 3.70
CA PRO A 59 -3.21 -2.98 2.77
C PRO A 59 -4.14 -3.30 1.59
N GLN A 60 -5.39 -2.82 1.63
CA GLN A 60 -6.32 -2.94 0.51
C GLN A 60 -6.14 -1.81 -0.53
N HIS A 61 -5.28 -0.82 -0.26
CA HIS A 61 -5.02 0.32 -1.14
C HIS A 61 -6.28 1.12 -1.52
N THR A 62 -7.21 1.32 -0.58
CA THR A 62 -8.48 2.01 -0.89
C THR A 62 -8.34 3.52 -1.08
N GLY A 63 -7.23 4.13 -0.64
CA GLY A 63 -7.02 5.57 -0.72
C GLY A 63 -7.94 6.40 0.20
N ARG A 64 -8.47 5.81 1.28
CA ARG A 64 -9.39 6.47 2.23
C ARG A 64 -8.71 6.99 3.49
N SER A 65 -8.85 8.29 3.75
CA SER A 65 -8.25 8.93 4.92
C SER A 65 -9.34 9.08 5.99
N PRO A 66 -9.09 8.69 7.25
CA PRO A 66 -10.04 8.91 8.34
C PRO A 66 -10.06 10.39 8.78
N TYR A 67 -9.15 11.23 8.28
CA TYR A 67 -9.02 12.62 8.66
C TYR A 67 -9.77 13.54 7.71
N ALA A 68 -10.52 14.49 8.27
CA ALA A 68 -11.11 15.56 7.50
C ALA A 68 -10.00 16.45 6.88
N GLY A 69 -10.12 16.73 5.58
CA GLY A 69 -9.21 17.62 4.88
C GLY A 69 -9.37 19.10 5.29
N PRO A 70 -8.39 19.94 4.92
CA PRO A 70 -8.46 21.37 5.20
C PRO A 70 -9.58 22.04 4.40
N ARG A 71 -10.22 23.07 4.99
CA ARG A 71 -11.23 23.88 4.28
C ARG A 71 -10.61 24.94 3.36
N GLN A 72 -9.33 25.25 3.56
CA GLN A 72 -8.53 26.17 2.74
C GLN A 72 -7.12 25.60 2.60
N ALA A 73 -6.54 25.68 1.40
CA ALA A 73 -5.22 25.15 1.12
C ALA A 73 -4.17 26.26 1.14
N THR A 74 -3.13 26.08 1.96
CA THR A 74 -1.93 26.92 1.97
C THR A 74 -0.70 26.02 2.09
N VAL A 75 0.39 26.37 1.41
CA VAL A 75 1.65 25.65 1.59
C VAL A 75 2.24 26.04 2.93
N LEU A 76 2.41 25.04 3.81
CA LEU A 76 3.00 25.25 5.13
C LEU A 76 4.51 25.19 5.09
N ARG A 77 5.07 24.18 4.42
CA ARG A 77 6.49 23.84 4.49
C ARG A 77 7.00 23.28 3.19
N ARG A 78 8.32 23.37 2.97
CA ARG A 78 9.02 22.80 1.81
C ARG A 78 10.34 22.13 2.21
N PHE A 79 10.77 21.19 1.38
CA PHE A 79 12.10 20.59 1.35
C PHE A 79 12.54 20.53 -0.12
N ASP A 80 13.77 20.91 -0.42
CA ASP A 80 14.31 20.89 -1.77
C ASP A 80 15.28 19.71 -1.95
N THR A 81 14.83 18.68 -2.67
CA THR A 81 15.65 17.49 -2.95
C THR A 81 16.61 17.70 -4.10
N SER A 82 16.45 18.76 -4.90
CA SER A 82 17.31 19.04 -6.06
C SER A 82 18.67 19.61 -5.67
N LEU A 83 18.82 20.06 -4.41
CA LEU A 83 20.07 20.57 -3.90
C LEU A 83 21.19 19.51 -4.01
N PRO A 84 22.42 19.88 -4.42
CA PRO A 84 23.50 18.93 -4.67
C PRO A 84 23.79 17.99 -3.50
N GLU A 85 23.67 18.47 -2.26
CA GLU A 85 23.87 17.66 -1.06
C GLU A 85 22.82 16.56 -0.90
N ASN A 86 21.64 16.69 -1.51
CA ASN A 86 20.51 15.76 -1.46
C ASN A 86 20.46 14.79 -2.65
N MET A 87 21.34 14.97 -3.63
CA MET A 87 21.41 14.12 -4.83
C MET A 87 22.57 13.12 -4.72
N PRO A 88 22.38 11.86 -5.15
CA PRO A 88 23.46 10.91 -5.18
C PRO A 88 24.41 11.22 -6.33
N SER A 89 25.72 11.20 -6.08
CA SER A 89 26.74 11.42 -7.12
C SER A 89 26.80 10.31 -8.16
N ASP A 90 26.29 9.12 -7.81
CA ASP A 90 26.28 7.89 -8.59
C ASP A 90 24.88 7.51 -9.07
N ALA A 91 23.98 8.50 -9.20
CA ALA A 91 22.62 8.29 -9.70
C ALA A 91 22.63 7.51 -11.02
N ALA A 92 22.09 6.28 -11.01
CA ALA A 92 21.98 5.43 -12.20
C ALA A 92 21.18 6.11 -13.32
N ILE A 93 20.23 6.96 -12.93
CA ILE A 93 19.39 7.74 -13.82
C ILE A 93 19.27 9.16 -13.25
N PRO A 94 19.93 10.17 -13.85
CA PRO A 94 19.99 11.53 -13.31
C PRO A 94 18.75 12.35 -13.70
N ARG A 95 17.56 11.81 -13.40
CA ARG A 95 16.29 12.48 -13.62
C ARG A 95 15.79 13.02 -12.28
N ASP A 96 15.79 14.33 -12.13
CA ASP A 96 15.35 14.99 -10.89
C ASP A 96 13.83 15.11 -10.85
N ASP A 97 13.14 14.00 -10.56
CA ASP A 97 11.70 13.99 -10.32
C ASP A 97 11.26 12.97 -9.26
N PHE A 98 10.00 13.09 -8.88
CA PHE A 98 9.30 12.17 -7.99
C PHE A 98 8.29 11.38 -8.78
N GLN A 99 8.47 10.06 -8.78
CA GLN A 99 7.48 9.14 -9.32
C GLN A 99 6.93 8.19 -8.24
N SER A 100 7.30 8.44 -6.98
CA SER A 100 6.73 7.79 -5.81
C SER A 100 5.70 8.70 -5.12
N SER A 101 4.81 8.10 -4.33
CA SER A 101 4.03 8.84 -3.34
C SER A 101 4.79 8.94 -2.01
N SER A 102 4.23 9.66 -1.05
CA SER A 102 4.75 9.71 0.31
C SER A 102 3.99 8.78 1.27
N ALA A 103 4.67 8.37 2.33
CA ALA A 103 4.09 7.74 3.50
C ALA A 103 4.34 8.62 4.73
N ILE A 104 3.42 8.62 5.70
CA ILE A 104 3.59 9.36 6.96
C ILE A 104 3.60 8.35 8.10
N GLY A 105 4.67 8.36 8.88
CA GLY A 105 4.81 7.54 10.09
C GLY A 105 3.90 8.01 11.23
N PRO A 106 3.64 7.15 12.24
CA PRO A 106 2.83 7.52 13.41
C PRO A 106 3.46 8.64 14.24
N ASP A 107 4.77 8.87 14.10
CA ASP A 107 5.51 9.96 14.72
C ASP A 107 5.50 11.26 13.89
N GLY A 108 4.78 11.28 12.76
CA GLY A 108 4.69 12.43 11.85
C GLY A 108 5.84 12.54 10.85
N THR A 109 6.80 11.59 10.83
CA THR A 109 7.87 11.57 9.83
C THR A 109 7.30 11.31 8.44
N ILE A 110 7.69 12.13 7.47
CA ILE A 110 7.30 11.98 6.06
C ILE A 110 8.39 11.21 5.32
N TYR A 111 8.02 10.11 4.70
CA TYR A 111 8.89 9.28 3.87
C TYR A 111 8.55 9.48 2.39
N VAL A 112 9.55 9.78 1.57
CA VAL A 112 9.37 9.95 0.12
C VAL A 112 10.64 9.56 -0.61
N ALA A 113 10.51 8.90 -1.77
CA ALA A 113 11.64 8.52 -2.60
C ALA A 113 11.67 9.30 -3.91
N ASN A 114 12.84 9.74 -4.35
CA ASN A 114 12.99 10.34 -5.67
C ASN A 114 13.52 9.31 -6.69
N PHE A 115 13.39 9.65 -7.98
CA PHE A 115 13.85 8.81 -9.07
C PHE A 115 15.38 8.60 -9.12
N PRO A 116 16.23 9.58 -8.74
CA PRO A 116 17.68 9.38 -8.57
C PRO A 116 18.05 8.32 -7.54
N GLY A 117 17.10 7.86 -6.72
CA GLY A 117 17.26 6.71 -5.85
C GLY A 117 17.55 7.04 -4.40
N VAL A 118 17.09 8.19 -3.93
CA VAL A 118 17.20 8.57 -2.52
C VAL A 118 15.83 8.44 -1.86
N LEU A 119 15.76 7.68 -0.78
CA LEU A 119 14.68 7.77 0.19
C LEU A 119 15.02 8.87 1.20
N PHE A 120 14.08 9.79 1.42
CA PHE A 120 14.17 10.82 2.44
C PHE A 120 13.17 10.54 3.57
N ALA A 121 13.62 10.74 4.80
CA ALA A 121 12.79 10.89 5.98
C ALA A 121 12.86 12.36 6.42
N LEU A 122 11.72 13.05 6.39
CA LEU A 122 11.60 14.47 6.62
C LEU A 122 10.74 14.73 7.85
N ARG A 123 11.12 15.74 8.63
CA ARG A 123 10.37 16.18 9.81
C ARG A 123 10.24 17.69 9.83
N ASP A 124 9.32 18.18 10.65
CA ASP A 124 9.18 19.61 10.87
C ASP A 124 10.45 20.18 11.48
N SER A 125 10.93 21.30 10.94
CA SER A 125 12.11 21.94 11.51
C SER A 125 11.77 22.46 12.91
N PRO A 126 12.57 22.15 13.94
CA PRO A 126 12.36 22.68 15.28
C PRO A 126 12.67 24.19 15.34
N THR A 127 13.37 24.73 14.34
CA THR A 127 13.83 26.13 14.30
C THR A 127 13.16 26.98 13.23
N ALA A 128 12.49 26.39 12.24
CA ALA A 128 11.82 27.12 11.15
C ALA A 128 10.42 26.54 10.85
N ARG A 129 9.37 27.35 11.03
CA ARG A 129 7.98 26.87 10.87
C ARG A 129 7.58 26.57 9.43
N ASP A 130 8.30 27.13 8.46
CA ASP A 130 8.03 27.08 7.04
C ASP A 130 8.92 26.07 6.28
N ARG A 131 9.66 25.22 7.00
CA ARG A 131 10.60 24.26 6.42
C ARG A 131 10.47 22.88 7.05
N LEU A 132 10.72 21.86 6.23
CA LEU A 132 11.02 20.51 6.68
C LEU A 132 12.55 20.33 6.77
N ASP A 133 13.04 19.69 7.82
CA ASP A 133 14.44 19.30 7.94
C ASP A 133 14.61 17.82 7.60
N LEU A 134 15.80 17.48 7.09
CA LEU A 134 16.21 16.10 6.83
C LEU A 134 16.44 15.39 8.18
N ALA A 135 15.63 14.37 8.49
CA ALA A 135 15.89 13.50 9.63
C ALA A 135 16.94 12.45 9.28
N TRP A 136 16.76 11.76 8.16
CA TRP A 136 17.72 10.82 7.60
C TRP A 136 17.37 10.49 6.14
N ARG A 137 18.28 9.83 5.45
CA ARG A 137 18.11 9.35 4.08
C ARG A 137 18.79 8.02 3.84
N PHE A 138 18.47 7.42 2.71
CA PHE A 138 19.12 6.21 2.22
C PHE A 138 19.26 6.25 0.70
N HIS A 139 20.44 5.86 0.20
CA HIS A 139 20.71 5.62 -1.21
C HIS A 139 21.57 4.36 -1.33
N PRO A 140 21.06 3.27 -1.92
CA PRO A 140 21.91 2.15 -2.32
C PRO A 140 22.70 2.53 -3.60
N PRO A 141 23.97 2.12 -3.72
CA PRO A 141 24.81 2.52 -4.85
C PRO A 141 24.20 2.20 -6.20
N ASN A 142 24.28 3.15 -7.13
CA ASN A 142 23.83 3.00 -8.53
C ASN A 142 22.41 2.42 -8.64
N ALA A 143 21.49 2.83 -7.76
CA ALA A 143 20.14 2.33 -7.72
C ALA A 143 19.09 3.43 -7.77
N SER A 144 17.92 3.10 -8.31
CA SER A 144 16.74 3.97 -8.39
C SER A 144 15.55 3.29 -7.72
N SER A 145 14.64 4.09 -7.15
CA SER A 145 13.36 3.60 -6.64
C SER A 145 12.33 3.35 -7.75
N PHE A 146 12.61 3.80 -8.98
CA PHE A 146 11.74 3.83 -10.18
C PHE A 146 10.38 4.49 -9.94
N HIS A 147 9.48 3.89 -9.17
CA HIS A 147 8.16 4.44 -8.82
C HIS A 147 7.69 4.01 -7.42
N ALA A 148 8.52 3.26 -6.69
CA ALA A 148 8.09 2.57 -5.49
C ALA A 148 7.81 3.59 -4.37
N THR A 149 6.62 3.49 -3.79
CA THR A 149 6.22 4.24 -2.60
C THR A 149 6.69 3.47 -1.36
N PRO A 150 7.28 4.12 -0.35
CA PRO A 150 7.67 3.46 0.89
C PRO A 150 6.46 2.87 1.63
N ALA A 151 6.62 1.66 2.17
CA ALA A 151 5.70 1.07 3.14
C ALA A 151 6.34 1.00 4.53
N LEU A 152 5.54 0.82 5.57
CA LEU A 152 6.01 0.93 6.96
C LEU A 152 5.59 -0.33 7.75
N SER A 153 6.36 -0.70 8.78
CA SER A 153 5.96 -1.69 9.79
C SER A 153 4.90 -1.12 10.72
N SER A 154 4.04 -1.96 11.33
CA SER A 154 2.87 -1.56 12.18
C SER A 154 3.15 -0.44 13.19
N ASP A 155 4.34 -0.44 13.77
CA ASP A 155 4.84 0.54 14.74
C ASP A 155 5.48 1.80 14.12
N GLY A 156 5.63 1.86 12.80
CA GLY A 156 6.35 2.89 12.05
C GLY A 156 7.87 2.81 12.18
N GLY A 157 8.41 1.80 12.87
CA GLY A 157 9.83 1.70 13.21
C GLY A 157 10.72 1.23 12.05
N THR A 158 10.15 0.60 11.03
CA THR A 158 10.85 0.09 9.86
C THR A 158 10.19 0.60 8.58
N VAL A 159 10.99 1.08 7.64
CA VAL A 159 10.57 1.50 6.30
C VAL A 159 11.00 0.44 5.28
N TYR A 160 10.05 -0.02 4.47
CA TYR A 160 10.28 -0.98 3.39
C TYR A 160 10.21 -0.27 2.05
N LEU A 161 11.25 -0.42 1.24
CA LEU A 161 11.29 0.15 -0.10
C LEU A 161 12.13 -0.71 -1.05
N GLY A 162 11.61 -0.90 -2.26
CA GLY A 162 12.34 -1.53 -3.36
C GLY A 162 13.23 -0.53 -4.09
N PHE A 163 14.44 -0.96 -4.40
CA PHE A 163 15.35 -0.27 -5.32
C PHE A 163 15.81 -1.23 -6.41
N ALA A 164 16.04 -0.70 -7.61
CA ALA A 164 16.67 -1.45 -8.68
C ALA A 164 17.97 -0.77 -9.11
N SER A 165 19.06 -1.53 -9.09
CA SER A 165 20.34 -1.07 -9.65
C SER A 165 20.38 -1.23 -11.16
N GLY A 166 21.22 -0.44 -11.82
CA GLY A 166 21.37 -0.42 -13.27
C GLY A 166 20.54 0.67 -13.96
N GLY A 167 21.10 1.26 -15.02
CA GLY A 167 20.46 2.35 -15.78
C GLY A 167 19.19 1.88 -16.52
N PHE A 168 18.37 2.80 -17.01
CA PHE A 168 17.03 2.52 -17.57
C PHE A 168 16.96 1.41 -18.63
N ASN A 169 17.98 1.30 -19.49
CA ASN A 169 18.06 0.33 -20.59
C ASN A 169 19.01 -0.86 -20.31
N ALA A 170 19.54 -0.98 -19.09
CA ALA A 170 20.43 -2.07 -18.70
C ALA A 170 19.66 -3.22 -18.03
N PRO A 171 20.27 -4.40 -17.84
CA PRO A 171 19.79 -5.35 -16.85
C PRO A 171 19.67 -4.66 -15.49
N GLY A 172 18.57 -4.93 -14.78
CA GLY A 172 18.34 -4.39 -13.45
C GLY A 172 18.49 -5.48 -12.40
N LYS A 173 18.92 -5.12 -11.19
CA LYS A 173 18.84 -6.01 -10.03
C LYS A 173 17.95 -5.41 -8.97
N ALA A 174 16.87 -6.11 -8.63
CA ALA A 174 15.87 -5.64 -7.68
C ALA A 174 16.26 -6.05 -6.26
N THR A 175 16.15 -5.12 -5.32
CA THR A 175 16.43 -5.37 -3.91
C THR A 175 15.40 -4.65 -3.05
N LEU A 176 14.76 -5.40 -2.14
CA LEU A 176 13.92 -4.83 -1.09
C LEU A 176 14.80 -4.49 0.11
N TYR A 177 14.68 -3.28 0.64
CA TYR A 177 15.38 -2.87 1.85
C TYR A 177 14.40 -2.67 2.99
N ALA A 178 14.80 -3.10 4.19
CA ALA A 178 14.22 -2.66 5.45
C ALA A 178 15.17 -1.68 6.13
N LEU A 179 14.67 -0.47 6.38
CA LEU A 179 15.44 0.67 6.81
C LEU A 179 14.92 1.19 8.14
N LYS A 180 15.83 1.56 9.03
CA LYS A 180 15.51 2.15 10.33
C LYS A 180 16.17 3.51 10.47
N ALA A 181 15.55 4.38 11.27
CA ALA A 181 16.16 5.62 11.67
C ALA A 181 17.52 5.34 12.34
N PRO A 182 18.57 6.11 12.04
CA PRO A 182 19.87 5.90 12.66
C PRO A 182 19.89 6.36 14.11
N ALA A 183 20.80 5.79 14.90
CA ALA A 183 21.08 6.26 16.26
C ALA A 183 21.76 7.65 16.27
N SER A 184 22.52 7.98 15.22
CA SER A 184 23.17 9.28 15.03
C SER A 184 23.44 9.56 13.54
N GLY A 185 23.55 10.84 13.19
CA GLY A 185 23.72 11.28 11.80
C GLY A 185 22.46 11.11 10.96
N THR A 186 22.61 11.16 9.63
CA THR A 186 21.51 11.19 8.67
C THR A 186 21.49 9.99 7.72
N ASN A 187 22.37 9.01 7.89
CA ASN A 187 22.40 7.82 7.04
C ASN A 187 21.58 6.71 7.69
N ALA A 188 20.57 6.18 7.00
CA ALA A 188 19.71 5.13 7.54
C ALA A 188 20.49 3.88 7.95
N GLN A 189 19.96 3.16 8.95
CA GLN A 189 20.42 1.83 9.29
C GLN A 189 19.70 0.81 8.40
N VAL A 190 20.44 0.00 7.64
CA VAL A 190 19.89 -1.16 6.94
C VAL A 190 19.68 -2.28 7.95
N ALA A 191 18.43 -2.62 8.25
CA ALA A 191 18.09 -3.75 9.09
C ALA A 191 18.32 -5.07 8.35
N TRP A 192 17.89 -5.13 7.09
CA TRP A 192 18.16 -6.22 6.15
C TRP A 192 17.89 -5.77 4.71
N SER A 193 18.35 -6.57 3.75
CA SER A 193 17.99 -6.46 2.34
C SER A 193 17.66 -7.85 1.78
N ALA A 194 16.64 -7.94 0.92
CA ALA A 194 16.25 -9.17 0.24
C ALA A 194 16.44 -9.03 -1.27
N ASP A 195 17.05 -10.04 -1.88
CA ASP A 195 17.26 -10.12 -3.32
C ASP A 195 15.93 -10.50 -4.01
N LEU A 196 15.48 -9.66 -4.94
CA LEU A 196 14.27 -9.87 -5.73
C LEU A 196 14.59 -10.26 -7.19
N GLY A 197 15.82 -10.71 -7.44
CA GLY A 197 16.29 -11.24 -8.72
C GLY A 197 16.72 -10.19 -9.74
N ASP A 198 17.11 -10.70 -10.91
CA ASP A 198 17.62 -9.93 -12.05
C ASP A 198 16.49 -9.26 -12.84
N ALA A 199 15.75 -8.39 -12.16
CA ALA A 199 14.67 -7.58 -12.70
C ALA A 199 14.66 -6.21 -12.01
N ARG A 200 13.71 -5.35 -12.37
CA ARG A 200 13.47 -4.10 -11.64
C ARG A 200 12.33 -4.27 -10.65
N VAL A 201 12.41 -3.63 -9.49
CA VAL A 201 11.26 -3.44 -8.61
C VAL A 201 10.67 -2.08 -8.92
N MET A 202 9.47 -2.08 -9.50
CA MET A 202 8.73 -0.87 -9.88
C MET A 202 7.42 -0.76 -9.09
N ALA A 203 7.01 -1.85 -8.44
CA ALA A 203 5.84 -1.92 -7.60
C ALA A 203 6.16 -1.43 -6.19
N SER A 204 5.20 -0.74 -5.55
CA SER A 204 5.30 -0.43 -4.13
C SER A 204 5.07 -1.70 -3.30
N PRO A 205 5.81 -1.91 -2.20
CA PRO A 205 5.57 -3.02 -1.28
C PRO A 205 4.27 -2.84 -0.48
N THR A 206 3.66 -3.96 -0.09
CA THR A 206 2.47 -4.03 0.76
C THR A 206 2.78 -4.86 1.99
N VAL A 207 2.49 -4.33 3.18
CA VAL A 207 2.78 -5.00 4.45
C VAL A 207 1.50 -5.61 5.03
N GLY A 208 1.46 -6.93 5.13
CA GLY A 208 0.38 -7.67 5.78
C GLY A 208 0.32 -7.41 7.29
N PRO A 209 -0.81 -7.71 7.95
CA PRO A 209 -0.97 -7.51 9.39
C PRO A 209 -0.02 -8.38 10.24
N ASP A 210 0.49 -9.48 9.68
CA ASP A 210 1.52 -10.33 10.29
C ASP A 210 2.96 -9.81 10.04
N GLY A 211 3.09 -8.66 9.38
CA GLY A 211 4.34 -8.05 8.98
C GLY A 211 4.96 -8.63 7.70
N THR A 212 4.30 -9.56 7.01
CA THR A 212 4.79 -10.05 5.71
C THR A 212 4.79 -8.92 4.68
N ILE A 213 5.89 -8.77 3.96
CA ILE A 213 6.04 -7.78 2.90
C ILE A 213 5.82 -8.46 1.55
N TYR A 214 4.81 -8.01 0.82
CA TYR A 214 4.51 -8.44 -0.53
C TYR A 214 5.02 -7.43 -1.53
N VAL A 215 5.80 -7.87 -2.50
CA VAL A 215 6.41 -7.00 -3.51
C VAL A 215 6.58 -7.78 -4.80
N ALA A 216 6.45 -7.08 -5.93
CA ALA A 216 6.61 -7.69 -7.24
C ALA A 216 7.70 -7.00 -8.06
N ASN A 217 8.34 -7.77 -8.94
CA ASN A 217 9.34 -7.26 -9.87
C ASN A 217 8.81 -7.22 -11.32
N SER A 218 9.58 -6.58 -12.20
CA SER A 218 9.25 -6.39 -13.60
C SER A 218 9.32 -7.67 -14.43
N ALA A 219 9.84 -8.77 -13.88
CA ALA A 219 9.79 -10.10 -14.50
C ALA A 219 8.49 -10.87 -14.14
N GLY A 220 7.56 -10.21 -13.44
CA GLY A 220 6.25 -10.78 -13.10
C GLY A 220 6.29 -11.79 -11.95
N VAL A 221 7.35 -11.74 -11.14
CA VAL A 221 7.47 -12.54 -9.92
C VAL A 221 6.93 -11.74 -8.74
N LEU A 222 5.98 -12.33 -8.01
CA LEU A 222 5.51 -11.84 -6.71
C LEU A 222 6.29 -12.55 -5.60
N TYR A 223 6.74 -11.77 -4.61
CA TYR A 223 7.48 -12.25 -3.45
C TYR A 223 6.66 -11.99 -2.19
N ALA A 224 6.69 -12.94 -1.27
CA ALA A 224 6.40 -12.68 0.14
C ALA A 224 7.68 -12.79 0.95
N VAL A 225 8.02 -11.71 1.64
CA VAL A 225 9.21 -11.59 2.47
C VAL A 225 8.76 -11.45 3.92
N SER A 226 9.36 -12.23 4.82
CA SER A 226 9.07 -12.14 6.24
C SER A 226 9.61 -10.84 6.86
N PRO A 227 9.15 -10.45 8.07
CA PRO A 227 9.62 -9.25 8.75
C PRO A 227 11.15 -9.21 9.01
N ASP A 228 11.81 -10.38 9.04
CA ASP A 228 13.26 -10.55 9.21
C ASP A 228 14.03 -10.66 7.87
N GLY A 229 13.35 -10.46 6.74
CA GLY A 229 13.98 -10.35 5.41
C GLY A 229 14.12 -11.66 4.64
N GLN A 230 13.58 -12.77 5.14
CA GLN A 230 13.62 -14.05 4.43
C GLN A 230 12.49 -14.16 3.40
N VAL A 231 12.80 -14.65 2.20
CA VAL A 231 11.77 -14.94 1.20
C VAL A 231 10.98 -16.18 1.65
N ARG A 232 9.72 -16.00 2.01
CA ARG A 232 8.80 -17.08 2.40
C ARG A 232 8.36 -17.90 1.20
N TRP A 233 8.02 -17.20 0.11
CA TRP A 233 7.64 -17.82 -1.14
C TRP A 233 7.77 -16.83 -2.30
N THR A 234 7.82 -17.39 -3.52
CA THR A 234 7.70 -16.66 -4.77
C THR A 234 6.59 -17.28 -5.63
N ALA A 235 5.98 -16.46 -6.48
CA ALA A 235 4.96 -16.90 -7.42
C ALA A 235 5.14 -16.18 -8.77
N GLN A 236 5.23 -16.95 -9.85
CA GLN A 236 5.16 -16.39 -11.20
C GLN A 236 3.70 -16.07 -11.53
N SER A 237 3.38 -14.82 -11.80
CA SER A 237 2.00 -14.39 -12.01
C SER A 237 1.75 -13.69 -13.35
N GLY A 238 2.79 -13.43 -14.15
CA GLY A 238 2.64 -12.90 -15.50
C GLY A 238 3.98 -12.47 -16.12
N PRO A 239 3.95 -11.71 -17.23
CA PRO A 239 5.16 -11.24 -17.90
C PRO A 239 5.82 -10.07 -17.17
N THR A 240 5.00 -9.14 -16.68
CA THR A 240 5.48 -7.93 -16.00
C THR A 240 4.45 -7.48 -14.97
N ILE A 241 4.93 -7.16 -13.76
CA ILE A 241 4.13 -6.53 -12.72
C ILE A 241 4.78 -5.20 -12.36
N LYS A 242 4.03 -4.12 -12.56
CA LYS A 242 4.39 -2.76 -12.10
C LYS A 242 3.42 -2.22 -11.05
N SER A 243 2.30 -2.92 -10.84
CA SER A 243 1.28 -2.54 -9.87
C SER A 243 1.67 -3.02 -8.47
N ALA A 244 1.36 -2.20 -7.46
CA ALA A 244 1.52 -2.60 -6.08
C ALA A 244 0.48 -3.70 -5.73
N PRO A 245 0.88 -4.81 -5.08
CA PRO A 245 -0.07 -5.81 -4.62
C PRO A 245 -1.08 -5.22 -3.63
N ALA A 246 -2.32 -5.69 -3.62
CA ALA A 246 -3.31 -5.35 -2.61
C ALA A 246 -3.72 -6.62 -1.86
N LEU A 247 -3.76 -6.56 -0.54
CA LEU A 247 -4.15 -7.69 0.32
C LEU A 247 -5.60 -7.49 0.78
N GLY A 248 -6.49 -8.36 0.32
CA GLY A 248 -7.90 -8.41 0.71
C GLY A 248 -8.08 -8.81 2.18
N ALA A 249 -9.24 -8.48 2.74
CA ALA A 249 -9.59 -8.81 4.12
C ALA A 249 -9.66 -10.32 4.40
N ASP A 250 -9.83 -11.13 3.34
CA ASP A 250 -9.81 -12.59 3.34
C ASP A 250 -8.39 -13.18 3.23
N GLY A 251 -7.36 -12.34 3.10
CA GLY A 251 -5.97 -12.76 2.90
C GLY A 251 -5.58 -12.98 1.43
N THR A 252 -6.47 -12.71 0.48
CA THR A 252 -6.18 -12.84 -0.96
C THR A 252 -5.31 -11.69 -1.46
N LEU A 253 -4.26 -11.99 -2.25
CA LEU A 253 -3.42 -10.99 -2.91
C LEU A 253 -3.90 -10.70 -4.33
N HIS A 254 -4.12 -9.42 -4.64
CA HIS A 254 -4.52 -8.93 -5.94
C HIS A 254 -3.42 -8.06 -6.56
N HIS A 255 -3.22 -8.16 -7.87
CA HIS A 255 -2.34 -7.29 -8.63
C HIS A 255 -2.74 -7.33 -10.11
N ALA A 256 -2.27 -6.35 -10.88
CA ALA A 256 -2.49 -6.27 -12.32
C ALA A 256 -1.22 -6.64 -13.10
N THR A 257 -1.40 -7.42 -14.16
CA THR A 257 -0.37 -7.84 -15.12
C THR A 257 -0.69 -7.32 -16.52
N SER A 258 0.32 -7.27 -17.39
CA SER A 258 0.20 -6.89 -18.82
C SER A 258 0.84 -7.94 -19.71
#